data_AF-A0A9K3Q3Y2-F1
#
_entry.id   AF-A0A9K3Q3Y2-F1
#
_cell.length_a   1.000
_cell.length_b   1.000
_cell.length_c   1.000
_cell.angle_alpha   90.00
_cell.angle_beta   90.00
_cell.angle_gamma   90.00
#
_symmetry.space_group_name_H-M   'P 1'
#
loop_
_entity.id
_entity.type
_entity.pdbx_description
1 polymer ?
#
loop_
_entity_poly.entity_id
_entity_poly.type
_entity_poly.pdbx_seq_one_letter_code
_entity_poly.pdbx_strand_id
1 'polypeptide(L)'
;MKTELDPLLYGTGSSITNSAGLLSGNDHLSYYSSTNDHSNHIFQWCYWIVVFLQLFSIVVLFLGQTLAIFFYDLTVRLGFQEDVEDIGASLVQVNRSFGIADTVLYLPILISSLLGLVWKWRKPSLVCTAASAGIHSYWSLTTLFIFLLEGRNIDLVTDWNYYVPITTYIECAVYFVYGIGVLTFLYVHMDRILSEFQ
;
A
#
# COMPACT_ATOMS: atom_id res chain seq x y z
N MET A 1 40.86 -3.99 11.71
CA MET A 1 41.46 -2.65 11.89
C MET A 1 40.58 -1.94 12.92
N LYS A 2 40.99 -1.93 14.19
CA LYS A 2 40.29 -1.28 15.30
C LYS A 2 40.86 0.14 15.40
N THR A 3 40.02 1.15 15.21
CA THR A 3 40.33 2.53 15.55
C THR A 3 39.55 2.90 16.79
N GLU A 4 40.23 2.79 17.92
CA GLU A 4 39.92 3.53 19.15
C GLU A 4 40.16 5.02 18.87
N LEU A 5 39.23 5.88 19.28
CA LEU A 5 39.45 7.33 19.34
C LEU A 5 38.68 7.90 20.55
N ASP A 6 39.52 8.32 21.50
CA ASP A 6 39.43 9.14 22.70
C ASP A 6 38.08 9.65 23.28
N PRO A 7 37.92 9.53 24.62
CA PRO A 7 36.91 10.22 25.40
C PRO A 7 37.52 11.44 26.13
N LEU A 8 37.50 12.64 25.55
CA LEU A 8 37.85 13.86 26.28
C LEU A 8 37.12 15.07 25.70
N LEU A 9 36.11 15.56 26.42
CA LEU A 9 35.91 17.00 26.62
C LEU A 9 34.99 17.22 27.83
N TYR A 10 35.65 17.30 28.98
CA TYR A 10 35.16 17.88 30.22
C TYR A 10 34.87 19.37 29.96
N GLY A 11 33.59 19.73 29.91
CA GLY A 11 33.11 21.11 29.94
C GLY A 11 32.73 21.49 31.37
N THR A 12 33.57 22.31 31.99
CA THR A 12 33.39 22.96 33.29
C THR A 12 32.15 23.87 33.33
N GLY A 13 31.51 23.92 34.49
CA GLY A 13 30.21 24.53 34.67
C GLY A 13 30.14 26.05 34.57
N SER A 14 28.92 26.52 34.27
CA SER A 14 28.46 27.85 34.67
C SER A 14 27.14 27.66 35.43
N SER A 15 27.19 27.85 36.75
CA SER A 15 26.01 27.95 37.60
C SER A 15 25.33 29.28 37.33
N ILE A 16 24.39 29.31 36.38
CA ILE A 16 23.47 30.42 36.21
C ILE A 16 22.28 30.16 37.14
N THR A 17 22.27 30.85 38.27
CA THR A 17 21.12 30.99 39.15
C THR A 17 20.04 31.82 38.44
N ASN A 18 19.14 31.15 37.74
CA ASN A 18 17.90 31.76 37.29
C ASN A 18 16.86 31.65 38.41
N SER A 19 16.56 32.80 38.98
CA SER A 19 15.43 33.08 39.86
C SER A 19 14.15 32.44 39.32
N ALA A 20 13.62 31.51 40.10
CA ALA A 20 12.37 30.82 39.89
C ALA A 20 11.19 31.81 39.87
N GLY A 21 10.82 32.25 38.66
CA GLY A 21 9.43 32.56 38.37
C GLY A 21 8.67 31.25 38.40
N LEU A 22 7.86 31.06 39.44
CA LEU A 22 6.98 29.92 39.68
C LEU A 22 5.81 29.95 38.69
N LEU A 23 6.11 29.91 37.39
CA LEU A 23 5.13 29.70 36.33
C LEU A 23 4.84 28.19 36.28
N SER A 24 3.74 27.82 36.93
CA SER A 24 2.88 26.65 36.68
C SER A 24 3.51 25.59 35.75
N GLY A 25 4.33 24.70 36.31
CA GLY A 25 4.89 23.54 35.59
C GLY A 25 3.83 22.52 35.13
N ASN A 26 2.55 22.74 35.45
CA ASN A 26 1.44 21.86 35.07
C ASN A 26 0.94 22.12 33.64
N ASP A 27 1.06 23.34 33.13
CA ASP A 27 0.48 23.70 31.83
C ASP A 27 1.31 23.14 30.66
N HIS A 28 2.62 23.05 30.81
CA HIS A 28 3.51 22.45 29.82
C HIS A 28 3.40 20.92 29.73
N LEU A 29 3.11 20.24 30.85
CA LEU A 29 2.90 18.78 30.88
C LEU A 29 1.57 18.38 30.24
N SER A 30 0.52 19.19 30.42
CA SER A 30 -0.79 18.97 29.80
C SER A 30 -0.72 19.06 28.26
N TYR A 31 0.01 20.05 27.74
CA TYR A 31 0.17 20.22 26.29
C TYR A 31 0.94 19.07 25.63
N TYR A 32 2.02 18.60 26.25
CA TYR A 32 2.80 17.45 25.75
C TYR A 32 2.03 16.13 25.82
N SER A 33 1.17 15.96 26.84
CA SER A 33 0.33 14.77 26.94
C SER A 33 -0.74 14.72 25.84
N SER A 34 -1.32 15.87 25.47
CA SER A 34 -2.40 15.95 24.48
C SER A 34 -1.92 15.73 23.03
N THR A 35 -0.74 16.25 22.67
CA THR A 35 -0.19 16.09 21.30
C THR A 35 0.25 14.64 21.01
N ASN A 36 0.77 13.94 22.02
CA ASN A 36 1.12 12.53 21.91
C ASN A 36 -0.11 11.64 21.65
N ASP A 37 -1.24 11.94 22.29
CA ASP A 37 -2.46 11.14 22.13
C ASP A 37 -3.04 11.26 20.70
N HIS A 38 -3.08 12.48 20.16
CA HIS A 38 -3.59 12.71 18.80
C HIS A 38 -2.73 12.02 17.72
N SER A 39 -1.40 12.08 17.84
CA SER A 39 -0.48 11.42 16.91
C SER A 39 -0.63 9.89 16.96
N ASN A 40 -0.90 9.33 18.14
CA ASN A 40 -1.12 7.89 18.30
C ASN A 40 -2.38 7.41 17.60
N HIS A 41 -3.48 8.17 17.72
CA HIS A 41 -4.72 7.85 17.02
C HIS A 41 -4.52 7.86 15.50
N ILE A 42 -3.93 8.92 14.94
CA ILE A 42 -3.70 9.01 13.48
C ILE A 42 -2.91 7.81 12.97
N PHE A 43 -1.82 7.45 13.66
CA PHE A 43 -1.02 6.28 13.30
C PHE A 43 -1.86 4.99 13.29
N GLN A 44 -2.66 4.76 14.33
CA GLN A 44 -3.52 3.58 14.42
C GLN A 44 -4.56 3.54 13.30
N TRP A 45 -5.19 4.66 12.99
CA TRP A 45 -6.14 4.75 11.87
C TRP A 45 -5.47 4.41 10.55
N CYS A 46 -4.33 5.02 10.24
CA CYS A 46 -3.57 4.70 9.03
C CYS A 46 -3.20 3.22 8.97
N TYR A 47 -2.68 2.66 10.06
CA TYR A 47 -2.33 1.25 10.15
C TYR A 47 -3.51 0.33 9.82
N TRP A 48 -4.66 0.55 10.46
CA TRP A 48 -5.85 -0.28 10.22
C TRP A 48 -6.48 -0.07 8.84
N ILE A 49 -6.36 1.13 8.26
CA ILE A 49 -6.75 1.38 6.87
C ILE A 49 -5.90 0.53 5.92
N VAL A 50 -4.58 0.45 6.14
CA VAL A 50 -3.70 -0.42 5.33
C VAL A 50 -4.14 -1.88 5.42
N VAL A 51 -4.38 -2.38 6.64
CA VAL A 51 -4.85 -3.76 6.88
C VAL A 51 -6.19 -4.02 6.17
N PHE A 52 -7.16 -3.12 6.33
CA PHE A 52 -8.48 -3.23 5.71
C PHE A 52 -8.39 -3.25 4.18
N LEU A 53 -7.62 -2.35 3.59
CA LEU A 53 -7.48 -2.26 2.13
C LEU A 53 -6.75 -3.48 1.56
N GLN A 54 -5.79 -4.07 2.28
CA GLN A 54 -5.19 -5.35 1.87
C GLN A 54 -6.21 -6.49 1.89
N LEU A 55 -6.99 -6.61 2.95
CA LEU A 55 -8.05 -7.62 3.03
C LEU A 55 -9.07 -7.46 1.89
N PHE A 56 -9.51 -6.23 1.64
CA PHE A 56 -10.41 -5.93 0.54
C PHE A 56 -9.79 -6.31 -0.82
N SER A 57 -8.52 -5.97 -1.04
CA SER A 57 -7.80 -6.28 -2.27
C SER A 57 -7.65 -7.79 -2.49
N ILE A 58 -7.43 -8.58 -1.43
CA ILE A 58 -7.41 -10.06 -1.52
C ILE A 58 -8.75 -10.58 -2.06
N VAL A 59 -9.87 -10.09 -1.53
CA VAL A 59 -11.20 -10.51 -1.96
C VAL A 59 -11.44 -10.15 -3.43
N VAL A 60 -11.12 -8.91 -3.82
CA VAL A 60 -11.29 -8.44 -5.20
C VAL A 60 -10.41 -9.23 -6.17
N LEU A 61 -9.12 -9.44 -5.85
CA LEU A 61 -8.24 -10.24 -6.70
C LEU A 61 -8.67 -11.70 -6.80
N PHE A 62 -9.19 -12.28 -5.72
CA PHE A 62 -9.70 -13.63 -5.77
C PHE A 62 -10.91 -13.75 -6.72
N LEU A 63 -11.86 -12.82 -6.62
CA LEU A 63 -13.08 -12.80 -7.44
C LEU A 63 -12.80 -12.39 -8.89
N GLY A 64 -11.92 -11.42 -9.12
CA GLY A 64 -11.64 -10.88 -10.45
C GLY A 64 -10.55 -11.64 -11.20
N GLN A 65 -9.49 -12.06 -10.52
CA GLN A 65 -8.34 -12.68 -11.18
C GLN A 65 -8.34 -14.20 -11.02
N THR A 66 -8.36 -14.72 -9.79
CA THR A 66 -8.29 -16.18 -9.57
C THR A 66 -9.48 -16.91 -10.17
N LEU A 67 -10.70 -16.39 -9.95
CA LEU A 67 -11.90 -17.02 -10.48
C LEU A 67 -11.96 -16.96 -12.02
N ALA A 68 -11.43 -15.91 -12.64
CA ALA A 68 -11.46 -15.70 -14.10
C ALA A 68 -10.60 -16.71 -14.87
N ILE A 69 -9.55 -17.25 -14.23
CA ILE A 69 -8.70 -18.30 -14.83
C ILE A 69 -9.54 -19.55 -15.14
N PHE A 70 -10.38 -19.96 -14.18
CA PHE A 70 -11.11 -21.23 -14.24
C PHE A 70 -12.55 -21.07 -14.74
N PHE A 71 -13.19 -19.95 -14.40
CA PHE A 71 -14.62 -19.70 -14.59
C PHE A 71 -14.88 -18.30 -15.14
N TYR A 72 -14.29 -18.00 -16.30
CA TYR A 72 -14.37 -16.67 -16.92
C TYR A 72 -15.81 -16.17 -17.11
N ASP A 73 -16.70 -16.99 -17.67
CA ASP A 73 -18.10 -16.60 -17.89
C ASP A 73 -18.82 -16.25 -16.58
N LEU A 74 -18.46 -16.92 -15.48
CA LEU A 74 -19.00 -16.58 -14.16
C LEU A 74 -18.46 -15.24 -13.68
N THR A 75 -17.16 -14.97 -13.84
CA THR A 75 -16.58 -13.67 -13.46
C THR A 75 -17.14 -12.51 -14.28
N VAL A 76 -17.44 -12.73 -15.56
CA VAL A 76 -18.13 -11.74 -16.42
C VAL A 76 -19.52 -11.45 -15.88
N ARG A 77 -20.31 -12.50 -15.57
CA ARG A 77 -21.66 -12.34 -15.00
C ARG A 77 -21.68 -11.63 -13.64
N LEU A 78 -20.61 -11.75 -12.87
CA LEU A 78 -20.44 -11.04 -11.60
C LEU A 78 -19.94 -9.59 -11.78
N GLY A 79 -19.61 -9.17 -12.99
CA GLY A 79 -19.14 -7.82 -13.31
C GLY A 79 -17.67 -7.59 -12.99
N PHE A 80 -16.86 -8.65 -12.85
CA PHE A 80 -15.41 -8.52 -12.58
C PHE A 80 -14.54 -8.66 -13.83
N GLN A 81 -15.12 -9.06 -14.96
CA GLN A 81 -14.43 -9.26 -16.23
C GLN A 81 -15.32 -8.84 -17.39
N GLU A 82 -14.71 -8.52 -18.52
CA GLU A 82 -15.42 -8.11 -19.74
C GLU A 82 -15.79 -9.31 -20.60
N ASP A 83 -16.85 -9.16 -21.41
CA ASP A 83 -17.31 -10.23 -22.27
C ASP A 83 -16.32 -10.47 -23.44
N VAL A 84 -16.19 -11.73 -23.87
CA VAL A 84 -15.35 -12.10 -25.02
C VAL A 84 -15.82 -11.43 -26.31
N GLU A 85 -17.11 -11.13 -26.44
CA GLU A 85 -17.64 -10.38 -27.58
C GLU A 85 -17.17 -8.91 -27.60
N ASP A 86 -16.86 -8.34 -26.44
CA ASP A 86 -16.44 -6.94 -26.31
C ASP A 86 -14.93 -6.76 -26.46
N ILE A 87 -14.15 -7.71 -25.93
CA ILE A 87 -12.67 -7.60 -25.88
C ILE A 87 -11.93 -8.61 -26.76
N GLY A 88 -12.63 -9.59 -27.33
CA GLY A 88 -12.07 -10.61 -28.20
C GLY A 88 -11.33 -11.74 -27.46
N ALA A 89 -11.29 -12.92 -28.08
CA ALA A 89 -10.73 -14.14 -27.48
C ALA A 89 -9.24 -14.02 -27.11
N SER A 90 -8.45 -13.29 -27.91
CA SER A 90 -7.02 -13.08 -27.63
C SER A 90 -6.80 -12.28 -26.35
N LEU A 91 -7.59 -11.23 -26.11
CA LEU A 91 -7.45 -10.42 -24.90
C LEU A 91 -7.95 -11.17 -23.66
N VAL A 92 -8.99 -12.00 -23.79
CA VAL A 92 -9.39 -12.92 -22.71
C VAL A 92 -8.22 -13.81 -22.27
N GLN A 93 -7.45 -14.36 -23.22
CA GLN A 93 -6.28 -15.18 -22.87
C GLN A 93 -5.14 -14.38 -22.22
N VAL A 94 -4.90 -13.15 -22.68
CA VAL A 94 -3.94 -12.25 -22.04
C VAL A 94 -4.37 -11.94 -20.60
N ASN A 95 -5.65 -11.62 -20.39
CA ASN A 95 -6.20 -11.30 -19.09
C ASN A 95 -6.13 -12.51 -18.14
N ARG A 96 -6.43 -13.72 -18.62
CA ARG A 96 -6.21 -14.96 -17.87
C ARG A 96 -4.74 -15.19 -17.52
N SER A 97 -3.81 -14.83 -18.41
CA SER A 97 -2.38 -14.94 -18.15
C SER A 97 -1.93 -14.00 -17.03
N PHE A 98 -2.45 -12.77 -17.00
CA PHE A 98 -2.26 -11.86 -15.86
C PHE A 98 -2.91 -12.40 -14.59
N GLY A 99 -4.13 -12.95 -14.69
CA GLY A 99 -4.81 -13.58 -13.56
C GLY A 99 -3.99 -14.72 -12.93
N ILE A 100 -3.30 -15.53 -13.75
CA ILE A 100 -2.37 -16.56 -13.27
C ILE A 100 -1.20 -15.93 -12.51
N ALA A 101 -0.57 -14.89 -13.05
CA ALA A 101 0.53 -14.20 -12.39
C ALA A 101 0.08 -13.61 -11.03
N ASP A 102 -1.08 -12.97 -10.99
CA ASP A 102 -1.64 -12.41 -9.77
C ASP A 102 -1.99 -13.51 -8.76
N THR A 103 -2.54 -14.63 -9.21
CA THR A 103 -2.91 -15.75 -8.33
C THR A 103 -1.68 -16.45 -7.74
N VAL A 104 -0.63 -16.65 -8.53
CA VAL A 104 0.56 -17.44 -8.13
C VAL A 104 1.59 -16.60 -7.37
N LEU A 105 1.72 -15.31 -7.71
CA LEU A 105 2.74 -14.45 -7.11
C LEU A 105 2.13 -13.37 -6.23
N TYR A 106 1.18 -12.60 -6.75
CA TYR A 106 0.72 -11.40 -6.06
C TYR A 106 -0.13 -11.74 -4.83
N LEU A 107 -1.12 -12.62 -4.99
CA LEU A 107 -2.05 -13.01 -3.94
C LEU A 107 -1.32 -13.63 -2.73
N PRO A 108 -0.33 -14.53 -2.88
CA PRO A 108 0.48 -15.00 -1.74
C PRO A 108 1.27 -13.90 -1.03
N ILE A 109 1.83 -12.92 -1.76
CA ILE A 109 2.52 -11.77 -1.16
C ILE A 109 1.52 -10.94 -0.35
N LEU A 110 0.34 -10.67 -0.91
CA LEU A 110 -0.71 -9.87 -0.27
C LEU A 110 -1.28 -10.58 0.98
N ILE A 111 -1.49 -11.90 0.93
CA ILE A 111 -1.91 -12.70 2.09
C ILE A 111 -0.81 -12.69 3.16
N SER A 112 0.46 -12.90 2.78
CA SER A 112 1.59 -12.89 3.72
C SER A 112 1.75 -11.53 4.40
N SER A 113 1.51 -10.46 3.63
CA SER A 113 1.46 -9.08 4.12
C SER A 113 0.36 -8.88 5.16
N LEU A 114 -0.89 -9.25 4.85
CA LEU A 114 -2.03 -9.10 5.75
C LEU A 114 -1.83 -9.89 7.04
N LEU A 115 -1.52 -11.17 6.92
CA LEU A 115 -1.29 -12.06 8.06
C LEU A 115 -0.13 -11.56 8.92
N GLY A 116 0.94 -11.09 8.28
CA GLY A 116 2.09 -10.52 8.96
C GLY A 116 1.77 -9.23 9.72
N LEU A 117 0.91 -8.36 9.20
CA LEU A 117 0.47 -7.16 9.93
C LEU A 117 -0.47 -7.51 11.09
N VAL A 118 -1.45 -8.41 10.87
CA VAL A 118 -2.40 -8.80 11.91
C VAL A 118 -1.73 -9.56 13.06
N TRP A 119 -0.80 -10.46 12.75
CA TRP A 119 -0.02 -11.22 13.75
C TRP A 119 1.31 -10.59 14.13
N LYS A 120 1.59 -9.36 13.67
CA LYS A 120 2.76 -8.57 14.05
C LYS A 120 4.10 -9.27 13.76
N TRP A 121 4.22 -9.91 12.60
CA TRP A 121 5.45 -10.57 12.14
C TRP A 121 6.51 -9.56 11.67
N ARG A 122 7.32 -9.05 12.60
CA ARG A 122 8.53 -8.21 12.42
C ARG A 122 8.80 -7.68 11.00
N LYS A 123 9.95 -8.00 10.41
CA LYS A 123 10.41 -7.44 9.13
C LYS A 123 9.75 -8.06 7.88
N PRO A 124 9.47 -9.38 7.82
CA PRO A 124 8.92 -9.99 6.61
C PRO A 124 7.55 -9.42 6.21
N SER A 125 6.69 -9.11 7.18
CA SER A 125 5.38 -8.50 6.92
C SER A 125 5.50 -7.15 6.22
N LEU A 126 6.43 -6.29 6.67
CA LEU A 126 6.65 -4.96 6.11
C LEU A 126 7.22 -5.05 4.69
N VAL A 127 8.11 -6.02 4.42
CA VAL A 127 8.61 -6.26 3.06
C VAL A 127 7.48 -6.72 2.14
N CYS A 128 6.63 -7.65 2.60
CA CYS A 128 5.46 -8.09 1.81
C CYS A 128 4.46 -6.94 1.60
N THR A 129 4.27 -6.08 2.61
CA THR A 129 3.40 -4.89 2.51
C THR A 129 3.95 -3.87 1.52
N ALA A 130 5.26 -3.62 1.54
CA ALA A 130 5.89 -2.73 0.58
C ALA A 130 5.83 -3.30 -0.84
N ALA A 131 6.08 -4.60 -0.98
CA ALA A 131 5.99 -5.29 -2.28
C ALA A 131 4.56 -5.23 -2.85
N SER A 132 3.54 -5.51 -2.04
CA SER A 132 2.14 -5.45 -2.50
C SER A 132 1.71 -4.02 -2.84
N ALA A 133 2.09 -3.03 -2.03
CA ALA A 133 1.85 -1.62 -2.33
C ALA A 133 2.51 -1.19 -3.66
N GLY A 134 3.74 -1.64 -3.90
CA GLY A 134 4.45 -1.42 -5.17
C GLY A 134 3.71 -2.04 -6.36
N ILE A 135 3.20 -3.26 -6.21
CA ILE A 135 2.41 -3.94 -7.25
C ILE A 135 1.11 -3.19 -7.53
N HIS A 136 0.37 -2.72 -6.50
CA HIS A 136 -0.81 -1.89 -6.70
C HIS A 136 -0.52 -0.63 -7.52
N SER A 137 0.54 0.11 -7.18
CA SER A 137 0.92 1.32 -7.93
C SER A 137 1.37 0.99 -9.35
N TYR A 138 2.16 -0.06 -9.53
CA TYR A 138 2.63 -0.52 -10.85
C TYR A 138 1.46 -0.89 -11.76
N TRP A 139 0.54 -1.73 -11.29
CA TRP A 139 -0.61 -2.19 -12.09
C TRP A 139 -1.52 -1.03 -12.47
N SER A 140 -1.84 -0.18 -11.50
CA SER A 140 -2.67 1.02 -11.75
C SER A 140 -2.09 1.92 -12.82
N LEU A 141 -0.78 2.14 -12.78
CA LEU A 141 -0.08 2.98 -13.74
C LEU A 141 0.02 2.31 -15.11
N THR A 142 0.28 1.00 -15.14
CA THR A 142 0.33 0.20 -16.37
C THR A 142 -1.02 0.24 -17.09
N THR A 143 -2.12 -0.05 -16.38
CA THR A 143 -3.48 0.00 -16.92
C THR A 143 -3.83 1.40 -17.41
N LEU A 144 -3.48 2.44 -16.65
CA LEU A 144 -3.69 3.83 -17.08
C LEU A 144 -2.93 4.12 -18.39
N PHE A 145 -1.68 3.70 -18.52
CA PHE A 145 -0.90 3.91 -19.74
C PHE A 145 -1.41 3.10 -20.93
N ILE A 146 -1.84 1.85 -20.72
CA ILE A 146 -2.49 1.05 -21.76
C ILE A 146 -3.65 1.85 -22.35
N PHE A 147 -4.56 2.36 -21.52
CA PHE A 147 -5.72 3.10 -22.02
C PHE A 147 -5.37 4.47 -22.62
N LEU A 148 -4.40 5.20 -22.04
CA LEU A 148 -3.99 6.51 -22.57
C LEU A 148 -3.20 6.42 -23.88
N LEU A 149 -2.39 5.38 -24.06
CA LEU A 149 -1.51 5.21 -25.22
C LEU A 149 -2.17 4.41 -26.34
N GLU A 150 -2.85 3.31 -26.02
CA GLU A 150 -3.52 2.47 -27.03
C GLU A 150 -4.89 3.02 -27.43
N GLY A 151 -5.57 3.77 -26.56
CA GLY A 151 -6.79 4.50 -26.91
C GLY A 151 -6.61 5.53 -28.04
N ARG A 152 -5.36 5.79 -28.48
CA ARG A 152 -5.04 6.65 -29.63
C ARG A 152 -4.61 5.91 -30.89
N ASN A 153 -4.29 4.61 -30.81
CA ASN A 153 -3.82 3.79 -31.94
C ASN A 153 -4.63 2.48 -32.02
N ILE A 154 -5.93 2.62 -32.28
CA ILE A 154 -6.92 1.53 -32.38
C ILE A 154 -6.55 0.50 -33.47
N ASP A 155 -5.64 0.82 -34.38
CA ASP A 155 -5.27 -0.04 -35.51
C ASP A 155 -4.35 -1.23 -35.16
N LEU A 156 -3.74 -1.27 -33.98
CA LEU A 156 -2.81 -2.35 -33.57
C LEU A 156 -3.50 -3.58 -32.96
N VAL A 157 -4.75 -3.45 -32.52
CA VAL A 157 -5.59 -4.54 -32.03
C VAL A 157 -6.89 -4.47 -32.81
N THR A 158 -6.95 -5.17 -33.94
CA THR A 158 -7.91 -4.96 -35.04
C THR A 158 -9.40 -5.13 -34.70
N ASP A 159 -9.78 -5.40 -33.46
CA ASP A 159 -11.17 -5.67 -33.04
C ASP A 159 -11.54 -5.00 -31.71
N TRP A 160 -10.80 -3.99 -31.23
CA TRP A 160 -11.10 -3.36 -29.95
C TRP A 160 -12.23 -2.34 -30.05
N ASN A 161 -13.46 -2.74 -29.68
CA ASN A 161 -14.64 -1.86 -29.63
C ASN A 161 -15.13 -1.57 -28.19
N TYR A 162 -14.23 -1.70 -27.22
CA TYR A 162 -14.58 -1.55 -25.80
C TYR A 162 -14.36 -0.12 -25.32
N TYR A 163 -15.42 0.49 -24.80
CA TYR A 163 -15.36 1.80 -24.16
C TYR A 163 -14.92 1.66 -22.71
N VAL A 164 -13.75 2.22 -22.38
CA VAL A 164 -13.24 2.21 -21.00
C VAL A 164 -14.06 3.17 -20.14
N PRO A 165 -14.80 2.70 -19.13
CA PRO A 165 -15.63 3.57 -18.32
C PRO A 165 -14.78 4.47 -17.42
N ILE A 166 -15.31 5.66 -17.09
CA ILE A 166 -14.63 6.63 -16.22
C ILE A 166 -14.26 6.04 -14.85
N THR A 167 -15.03 5.07 -14.38
CA THR A 167 -14.80 4.33 -13.14
C THR A 167 -13.45 3.62 -13.13
N THR A 168 -13.00 3.08 -14.26
CA THR A 168 -11.70 2.41 -14.38
C THR A 168 -10.54 3.38 -14.16
N TYR A 169 -10.64 4.60 -14.68
CA TYR A 169 -9.62 5.64 -14.45
C TYR A 169 -9.56 6.07 -12.99
N ILE A 170 -10.73 6.21 -12.36
CA ILE A 170 -10.83 6.53 -10.92
C ILE A 170 -10.22 5.41 -10.09
N GLU A 171 -10.51 4.15 -10.42
CA GLU A 171 -9.91 2.99 -9.76
C GLU A 171 -8.39 2.99 -9.87
N CYS A 172 -7.85 3.20 -11.07
CA CYS A 172 -6.40 3.31 -11.27
C CYS A 172 -5.80 4.44 -10.42
N ALA A 173 -6.42 5.62 -10.38
CA ALA A 173 -5.94 6.73 -9.58
C ALA A 173 -5.95 6.39 -8.07
N VAL A 174 -7.02 5.76 -7.58
CA VAL A 174 -7.17 5.36 -6.17
C VAL A 174 -6.10 4.35 -5.78
N TYR A 175 -5.91 3.27 -6.55
CA TYR A 175 -4.90 2.25 -6.23
C TYR A 175 -3.47 2.77 -6.39
N PHE A 176 -3.22 3.68 -7.33
CA PHE A 176 -1.93 4.34 -7.46
C PHE A 176 -1.60 5.16 -6.21
N VAL A 177 -2.50 6.05 -5.79
CA VAL A 177 -2.33 6.89 -4.59
C VAL A 177 -2.24 6.02 -3.34
N TYR A 178 -3.04 4.96 -3.24
CA TYR A 178 -2.96 4.00 -2.15
C TYR A 178 -1.58 3.37 -2.05
N GLY A 179 -1.03 2.80 -3.13
CA GLY A 179 0.27 2.13 -3.09
C GLY A 179 1.40 3.08 -2.69
N ILE A 180 1.43 4.30 -3.25
CA ILE A 180 2.41 5.33 -2.86
C ILE A 180 2.22 5.77 -1.40
N GLY A 181 0.96 5.91 -0.96
CA GLY A 181 0.61 6.25 0.41
C GLY A 181 1.09 5.20 1.41
N VAL A 182 0.91 3.92 1.13
CA VAL A 182 1.39 2.81 1.98
C VAL A 182 2.91 2.79 2.04
N LEU A 183 3.61 2.95 0.91
CA LEU A 183 5.06 3.02 0.88
C LEU A 183 5.58 4.18 1.73
N THR A 184 4.95 5.35 1.63
CA THR A 184 5.29 6.53 2.42
C THR A 184 5.01 6.30 3.91
N PHE A 185 3.85 5.71 4.26
CA PHE A 185 3.49 5.36 5.63
C PHE A 185 4.51 4.40 6.26
N LEU A 186 4.89 3.34 5.54
CA LEU A 186 5.92 2.41 6.00
C LEU A 186 7.25 3.11 6.18
N TYR A 187 7.68 3.94 5.21
CA TYR A 187 8.95 4.67 5.30
C TYR A 187 9.02 5.57 6.54
N VAL A 188 7.95 6.32 6.83
CA VAL A 188 7.91 7.27 7.95
C VAL A 188 7.77 6.57 9.31
N HIS A 189 7.01 5.47 9.38
CA HIS A 189 6.64 4.85 10.64
C HIS A 189 7.24 3.46 10.88
N MET A 190 8.21 3.02 10.08
CA MET A 190 8.81 1.69 10.17
C MET A 190 9.28 1.34 11.59
N ASP A 191 10.04 2.23 12.23
CA ASP A 191 10.61 1.98 13.56
C ASP A 191 9.53 1.80 14.62
N ARG A 192 8.47 2.63 14.52
CA ARG A 192 7.32 2.54 15.41
C ARG A 192 6.59 1.21 15.23
N ILE A 193 6.30 0.81 13.99
CA ILE A 193 5.63 -0.47 13.71
C ILE A 193 6.48 -1.64 14.24
N LEU A 194 7.79 -1.63 14.00
CA LEU A 194 8.71 -2.66 14.49
C LEU A 194 8.79 -2.72 16.02
N SER A 195 8.63 -1.59 16.71
CA SER A 195 8.57 -1.54 18.17
C SER A 195 7.31 -2.17 18.75
N GLU A 196 6.17 -2.07 18.04
CA GLU A 196 4.90 -2.68 18.45
C GLU A 196 4.82 -4.19 18.16
N PHE A 197 5.79 -4.72 17.42
CA PHE A 197 5.93 -6.13 17.04
C PHE A 197 6.92 -6.88 17.96
N GLN A 198 7.39 -6.25 19.05
CA GLN A 198 8.18 -6.86 20.12
C GLN A 198 7.28 -7.61 21.10
#